data_AF-A0A9E1YNI3-F1
#
_entry.id   AF-A0A9E1YNI3-F1
#
_cell.length_a   1.000
_cell.length_b   1.000
_cell.length_c   1.000
_cell.angle_alpha   90.00
_cell.angle_beta   90.00
_cell.angle_gamma   90.00
#
_symmetry.space_group_name_H-M   'P 1'
#
loop_
_entity.id
_entity.type
_entity.pdbx_description
1 polymer ?
#
loop_
_entity_poly.entity_id
_entity_poly.type
_entity_poly.pdbx_seq_one_letter_code
_entity_poly.pdbx_strand_id
1 'polypeptide(L)'
;MIKKIIYKISGVESIYESLNPIFYLSKLFTKIFVKINGKKIINGPFTGMQLKHSSRGSEYMPKYLGTYESELYETIISFCSDDKNKLIVDIGADDGYYTIGIAKLINKGTILSYELNSESCIQLKRNIDLNRNFFNNQKKIEVINKKLNDYGDLKQFLKNNDFNSILVKVDIEGGEYELFTDDFVKSLSALPVMIIIETHFDPNAELKLIKRLKSFGFEVNVIDKVMQKFLSKTFNLNFISKSILSLFWLRWTSEHRPKYNRWIIAKINK
;
A
#
# COMPACT_ATOMS: atom_id res chain seq x y z
N MET A 1 -34.08 -14.75 -3.66
CA MET A 1 -33.58 -15.27 -4.95
C MET A 1 -32.89 -14.19 -5.79
N ILE A 2 -33.57 -13.07 -6.09
CA ILE A 2 -33.06 -11.94 -6.91
C ILE A 2 -31.69 -11.41 -6.44
N LYS A 3 -31.51 -11.15 -5.14
CA LYS A 3 -30.23 -10.70 -4.55
C LYS A 3 -29.04 -11.62 -4.89
N LYS A 4 -29.23 -12.94 -4.83
CA LYS A 4 -28.17 -13.93 -5.17
C LYS A 4 -27.80 -13.89 -6.65
N ILE A 5 -28.80 -13.69 -7.53
CA ILE A 5 -28.59 -13.59 -8.99
C ILE A 5 -27.79 -12.33 -9.31
N ILE A 6 -28.22 -11.18 -8.77
CA ILE A 6 -27.53 -9.89 -8.92
C ILE A 6 -26.07 -10.01 -8.46
N TYR A 7 -25.83 -10.53 -7.25
CA TYR A 7 -24.48 -10.73 -6.74
C TYR A 7 -23.65 -11.66 -7.63
N LYS A 8 -24.22 -12.76 -8.12
CA LYS A 8 -23.50 -13.70 -9.01
C LYS A 8 -23.08 -13.01 -10.31
N ILE A 9 -23.96 -12.21 -10.91
CA ILE A 9 -23.74 -11.51 -12.18
C ILE A 9 -22.76 -10.34 -12.01
N SER A 10 -23.09 -9.35 -11.18
CA SER A 10 -22.35 -8.08 -11.08
C SER A 10 -21.42 -8.00 -9.89
N GLY A 11 -21.66 -8.77 -8.82
CA GLY A 11 -20.90 -8.67 -7.56
C GLY A 11 -21.42 -7.58 -6.63
N VAL A 12 -22.56 -6.98 -6.96
CA VAL A 12 -23.26 -6.01 -6.13
C VAL A 12 -23.96 -6.75 -4.99
N GLU A 13 -23.81 -6.26 -3.76
CA GLU A 13 -24.34 -6.92 -2.56
C GLU A 13 -25.75 -6.43 -2.18
N SER A 14 -26.19 -5.27 -2.66
CA SER A 14 -27.51 -4.68 -2.37
C SER A 14 -28.39 -4.50 -3.61
N ILE A 15 -29.70 -4.74 -3.46
CA ILE A 15 -30.67 -4.43 -4.52
C ILE A 15 -30.70 -2.92 -4.78
N TYR A 16 -30.58 -2.09 -3.75
CA TYR A 16 -30.57 -0.63 -3.91
C TYR A 16 -29.37 -0.16 -4.74
N GLU A 17 -28.18 -0.71 -4.48
CA GLU A 17 -26.98 -0.44 -5.28
C GLU A 17 -27.14 -0.90 -6.73
N SER A 18 -27.91 -1.95 -6.98
CA SER A 18 -28.18 -2.45 -8.34
C SER A 18 -29.11 -1.53 -9.14
N LEU A 19 -29.88 -0.68 -8.47
CA LEU A 19 -30.72 0.34 -9.13
C LEU A 19 -29.90 1.55 -9.59
N ASN A 20 -28.65 1.73 -9.11
CA ASN A 20 -27.74 2.73 -9.65
C ASN A 20 -27.03 2.14 -10.89
N PRO A 21 -27.41 2.55 -12.12
CA PRO A 21 -26.91 1.92 -13.33
C PRO A 21 -25.40 2.08 -13.50
N ILE A 22 -24.83 3.21 -13.07
CA ILE A 22 -23.38 3.47 -13.14
C ILE A 22 -22.63 2.53 -12.20
N PHE A 23 -23.12 2.37 -10.95
CA PHE A 23 -22.51 1.47 -9.98
C PHE A 23 -22.58 0.01 -10.43
N TYR A 24 -23.77 -0.42 -10.87
CA TYR A 24 -24.01 -1.77 -11.35
C TYR A 24 -23.13 -2.11 -12.56
N LEU A 25 -23.11 -1.26 -13.59
CA LEU A 25 -22.28 -1.45 -14.77
C LEU A 25 -20.80 -1.46 -14.39
N SER A 26 -20.35 -0.53 -13.54
CA SER A 26 -18.96 -0.51 -13.07
C SER A 26 -18.56 -1.85 -12.43
N LYS A 27 -19.39 -2.43 -11.55
CA LYS A 27 -19.08 -3.70 -10.87
C LYS A 27 -19.12 -4.89 -11.85
N LEU A 28 -20.11 -4.92 -12.74
CA LEU A 28 -20.20 -5.92 -13.80
C LEU A 28 -18.96 -5.89 -14.71
N PHE A 29 -18.59 -4.71 -15.20
CA PHE A 29 -17.41 -4.54 -16.06
C PHE A 29 -16.10 -4.80 -15.31
N THR A 30 -16.02 -4.52 -14.00
CA THR A 30 -14.88 -4.95 -13.18
C THR A 30 -14.73 -6.47 -13.22
N LYS A 31 -15.81 -7.24 -13.01
CA LYS A 31 -15.77 -8.71 -13.10
C LYS A 31 -15.34 -9.21 -14.49
N ILE A 32 -15.90 -8.63 -15.55
CA ILE A 32 -15.57 -8.99 -16.93
C ILE A 32 -14.09 -8.69 -17.21
N PHE A 33 -13.62 -7.49 -16.84
CA PHE A 33 -12.27 -7.03 -17.08
C PHE A 33 -11.23 -7.90 -16.36
N VAL A 34 -11.47 -8.23 -15.09
CA VAL A 34 -10.60 -9.14 -14.31
C VAL A 34 -10.63 -10.56 -14.88
N LYS A 35 -11.78 -11.01 -15.39
CA LYS A 35 -11.88 -12.34 -16.02
C LYS A 35 -11.06 -12.40 -17.32
N ILE A 36 -11.05 -11.34 -18.12
CA ILE A 36 -10.30 -11.25 -19.37
C ILE A 36 -8.79 -11.14 -19.13
N ASN A 37 -8.37 -10.33 -18.15
CA ASN A 37 -6.96 -9.98 -17.95
C ASN A 37 -6.27 -10.78 -16.83
N GLY A 38 -7.02 -11.65 -16.14
CA GLY A 38 -6.52 -12.42 -15.00
C GLY A 38 -6.54 -11.64 -13.69
N LYS A 39 -6.18 -12.31 -12.59
CA LYS A 39 -6.31 -11.77 -11.22
C LYS A 39 -5.06 -11.09 -10.69
N LYS A 40 -4.05 -10.91 -11.53
CA LYS A 40 -2.78 -10.29 -11.16
C LYS A 40 -2.82 -8.80 -11.46
N ILE A 41 -2.14 -8.01 -10.64
CA ILE A 41 -1.92 -6.58 -10.87
C ILE A 41 -1.28 -6.40 -12.25
N ILE A 42 -1.84 -5.50 -13.05
CA ILE A 42 -1.52 -5.42 -14.48
C ILE A 42 -0.46 -4.37 -14.84
N ASN A 43 -0.15 -3.43 -13.95
CA ASN A 43 0.85 -2.38 -14.18
C ASN A 43 1.50 -1.91 -12.86
N GLY A 44 2.47 -1.01 -12.95
CA GLY A 44 3.17 -0.43 -11.80
C GLY A 44 4.26 -1.35 -11.22
N PRO A 45 4.94 -0.92 -10.14
CA PRO A 45 6.06 -1.65 -9.56
C PRO A 45 5.70 -3.05 -9.08
N PHE A 46 4.44 -3.27 -8.69
CA PHE A 46 3.96 -4.55 -8.15
C PHE A 46 3.24 -5.41 -9.20
N THR A 47 3.45 -5.14 -10.50
CA THR A 47 2.90 -5.94 -11.61
C THR A 47 3.13 -7.45 -11.40
N GLY A 48 2.09 -8.25 -11.65
CA GLY A 48 2.13 -9.70 -11.52
C GLY A 48 1.78 -10.21 -10.11
N MET A 49 1.71 -9.33 -9.11
CA MET A 49 1.23 -9.67 -7.77
C MET A 49 -0.26 -9.99 -7.77
N GLN A 50 -0.70 -10.90 -6.90
CA GLN A 50 -2.10 -11.26 -6.75
C GLN A 50 -2.59 -10.96 -5.34
N LEU A 51 -3.70 -10.23 -5.21
CA LEU A 51 -4.38 -10.00 -3.94
C LEU A 51 -5.78 -10.64 -3.99
N LYS A 52 -6.08 -11.50 -3.02
CA LYS A 52 -7.46 -11.84 -2.68
C LYS A 52 -7.99 -10.68 -1.85
N HIS A 53 -9.11 -10.12 -2.27
CA HIS A 53 -9.74 -9.03 -1.55
C HIS A 53 -10.83 -9.57 -0.63
N SER A 54 -10.93 -8.95 0.55
CA SER A 54 -12.19 -8.85 1.28
C SER A 54 -13.14 -7.97 0.45
N SER A 55 -14.44 -8.22 0.48
CA SER A 55 -15.44 -7.53 -0.34
C SER A 55 -15.66 -6.05 0.02
N ARG A 56 -14.73 -5.42 0.75
CA ARG A 56 -14.81 -4.05 1.26
C ARG A 56 -13.74 -3.19 0.62
N GLY A 57 -14.15 -2.07 0.02
CA GLY A 57 -13.22 -1.03 -0.41
C GLY A 57 -13.37 -0.59 -1.86
N SER A 58 -13.19 0.72 -2.06
CA SER A 58 -13.16 1.36 -3.37
C SER A 58 -11.79 1.25 -4.08
N GLU A 59 -10.78 0.76 -3.36
CA GLU A 59 -9.37 0.70 -3.77
C GLU A 59 -8.98 -0.55 -4.55
N TYR A 60 -9.91 -1.50 -4.71
CA TYR A 60 -9.66 -2.74 -5.46
C TYR A 60 -9.10 -2.45 -6.87
N MET A 61 -9.81 -1.62 -7.63
CA MET A 61 -9.44 -1.34 -9.01
C MET A 61 -8.15 -0.53 -9.11
N PRO A 62 -7.90 0.51 -8.28
CA PRO A 62 -6.59 1.16 -8.25
C PRO A 62 -5.42 0.19 -7.98
N LYS A 63 -5.56 -0.71 -6.99
CA LYS A 63 -4.52 -1.72 -6.69
C LYS A 63 -4.33 -2.68 -7.85
N TYR A 64 -5.42 -3.19 -8.43
CA TYR A 64 -5.40 -4.12 -9.57
C TYR A 64 -4.81 -3.49 -10.84
N LEU A 65 -5.18 -2.24 -11.15
CA LEU A 65 -4.64 -1.50 -12.29
C LEU A 65 -3.18 -1.06 -12.06
N GLY A 66 -2.67 -1.14 -10.83
CA GLY A 66 -1.34 -0.62 -10.52
C GLY A 66 -1.26 0.89 -10.60
N THR A 67 -2.33 1.57 -10.18
CA THR A 67 -2.42 3.03 -10.08
C THR A 67 -2.58 3.50 -8.64
N TYR A 68 -2.76 2.58 -7.69
CA TYR A 68 -2.87 2.87 -6.26
C TYR A 68 -1.58 3.54 -5.79
N GLU A 69 -1.71 4.79 -5.32
CA GLU A 69 -0.67 5.59 -4.66
C GLU A 69 0.59 5.74 -5.50
N SER A 70 0.37 5.94 -6.80
CA SER A 70 1.44 6.00 -7.79
C SER A 70 2.49 7.08 -7.52
N GLU A 71 2.15 8.11 -6.75
CA GLU A 71 3.07 9.14 -6.29
C GLU A 71 4.23 8.59 -5.43
N LEU A 72 4.07 7.41 -4.82
CA LEU A 72 5.12 6.74 -4.06
C LEU A 72 6.02 5.83 -4.91
N TYR A 73 5.65 5.52 -6.16
CA TYR A 73 6.34 4.49 -6.95
C TYR A 73 7.81 4.79 -7.13
N GLU A 74 8.18 6.02 -7.48
CA GLU A 74 9.58 6.41 -7.65
C GLU A 74 10.38 6.23 -6.35
N THR A 75 9.81 6.68 -5.21
CA THR A 75 10.45 6.54 -3.90
C THR A 75 10.67 5.09 -3.53
N ILE A 76 9.65 4.24 -3.70
CA ILE A 76 9.73 2.81 -3.39
C ILE A 76 10.72 2.09 -4.31
N ILE A 77 10.68 2.35 -5.62
CA ILE A 77 11.61 1.76 -6.60
C ILE A 77 13.05 2.18 -6.27
N SER A 78 13.28 3.47 -6.01
CA SER A 78 14.59 3.99 -5.64
C SER A 78 15.13 3.31 -4.39
N PHE A 79 14.32 3.20 -3.32
CA PHE A 79 14.72 2.51 -2.10
C PHE A 79 15.06 1.03 -2.33
N CYS A 80 14.33 0.35 -3.22
CA CYS A 80 14.51 -1.09 -3.47
C CYS A 80 15.60 -1.42 -4.52
N SER A 81 16.17 -0.42 -5.19
CA SER A 81 17.01 -0.61 -6.38
C SER A 81 18.39 -1.26 -6.12
N ASP A 82 18.89 -1.23 -4.88
CA ASP A 82 20.18 -1.81 -4.51
C ASP A 82 20.06 -3.17 -3.80
N ASP A 83 21.17 -3.92 -3.77
CA ASP A 83 21.27 -5.26 -3.18
C ASP A 83 21.56 -5.25 -1.67
N LYS A 84 21.30 -4.14 -0.97
CA LYS A 84 21.54 -4.07 0.48
C LYS A 84 20.64 -5.02 1.25
N ASN A 85 21.08 -5.43 2.44
CA ASN A 85 20.19 -6.12 3.37
C ASN A 85 19.21 -5.10 3.96
N LYS A 86 17.92 -5.25 3.65
CA LYS A 86 16.89 -4.26 3.98
C LYS A 86 16.01 -4.71 5.13
N LEU A 87 15.65 -3.77 6.00
CA LEU A 87 14.53 -3.94 6.92
C LEU A 87 13.37 -3.05 6.45
N ILE A 88 12.20 -3.64 6.32
CA ILE A 88 10.97 -2.94 5.98
C ILE A 88 10.04 -3.11 7.17
N VAL A 89 9.55 -2.00 7.71
CA VAL A 89 8.54 -1.96 8.76
C VAL A 89 7.29 -1.36 8.11
N ASP A 90 6.31 -2.22 7.82
CA ASP A 90 5.03 -1.85 7.21
C ASP A 90 3.97 -1.78 8.30
N ILE A 91 3.64 -0.58 8.76
CA ILE A 91 2.69 -0.32 9.85
C ILE A 91 1.34 0.07 9.25
N GLY A 92 0.31 -0.71 9.57
CA GLY A 92 -0.96 -0.69 8.84
C GLY A 92 -0.82 -1.46 7.52
N ALA A 93 -0.36 -2.70 7.61
CA ALA A 93 -0.07 -3.53 6.44
C ALA A 93 -1.33 -3.99 5.67
N ASP A 94 -2.50 -3.94 6.31
CA ASP A 94 -3.81 -4.32 5.79
C ASP A 94 -3.79 -5.60 4.92
N ASP A 95 -4.12 -5.52 3.63
CA ASP A 95 -4.18 -6.65 2.70
C ASP A 95 -2.81 -7.08 2.15
N GLY A 96 -1.75 -6.34 2.48
CA GLY A 96 -0.37 -6.65 2.12
C GLY A 96 0.13 -6.04 0.82
N TYR A 97 -0.55 -5.03 0.27
CA TYR A 97 -0.12 -4.37 -0.96
C TYR A 97 1.36 -3.95 -0.91
N TYR A 98 1.79 -3.21 0.11
CA TYR A 98 3.19 -2.82 0.28
C TYR A 98 4.08 -3.95 0.79
N THR A 99 3.65 -4.71 1.81
CA THR A 99 4.38 -5.88 2.32
C THR A 99 4.86 -6.80 1.20
N ILE A 100 3.94 -7.26 0.34
CA ILE A 100 4.24 -8.22 -0.73
C ILE A 100 4.92 -7.51 -1.90
N GLY A 101 4.45 -6.30 -2.23
CA GLY A 101 5.01 -5.48 -3.30
C GLY A 101 6.49 -5.18 -3.11
N ILE A 102 6.88 -4.73 -1.92
CA ILE A 102 8.28 -4.45 -1.58
C ILE A 102 9.08 -5.75 -1.50
N ALA A 103 8.54 -6.82 -0.89
CA ALA A 103 9.20 -8.13 -0.86
C ALA A 103 9.50 -8.68 -2.26
N LYS A 104 8.67 -8.35 -3.26
CA LYS A 104 8.92 -8.65 -4.67
C LYS A 104 10.07 -7.84 -5.26
N LEU A 105 10.26 -6.58 -4.85
CA LEU A 105 11.28 -5.69 -5.41
C LEU A 105 12.68 -5.88 -4.82
N ILE A 106 12.78 -6.11 -3.51
CA ILE A 106 14.08 -6.28 -2.84
C ILE A 106 14.70 -7.65 -3.18
N ASN A 107 16.02 -7.79 -3.06
CA ASN A 107 16.70 -9.08 -3.27
C ASN A 107 16.90 -9.88 -1.98
N LYS A 108 17.23 -9.19 -0.87
CA LYS A 108 17.37 -9.76 0.48
C LYS A 108 16.88 -8.79 1.55
N GLY A 109 16.31 -9.32 2.62
CA GLY A 109 15.83 -8.49 3.73
C GLY A 109 14.71 -9.11 4.55
N THR A 110 14.30 -8.39 5.58
CA THR A 110 13.15 -8.75 6.40
C THR A 110 12.07 -7.69 6.29
N ILE A 111 10.82 -8.13 6.13
CA ILE A 111 9.62 -7.30 6.22
C ILE A 111 8.88 -7.64 7.51
N LEU A 112 8.67 -6.64 8.37
CA LEU A 112 7.84 -6.71 9.56
C LEU A 112 6.53 -5.98 9.27
N SER A 113 5.44 -6.73 9.15
CA SER A 113 4.11 -6.22 8.82
C SER A 113 3.26 -6.14 10.08
N TYR A 114 3.07 -4.93 10.60
CA TYR A 114 2.24 -4.66 11.76
C TYR A 114 0.81 -4.36 11.30
N GLU A 115 -0.14 -5.16 11.78
CA GLU A 115 -1.56 -5.01 11.47
C GLU A 115 -2.39 -5.33 12.71
N LEU A 116 -3.32 -4.45 13.10
CA LEU A 116 -4.12 -4.61 14.32
C LEU A 116 -5.36 -5.46 14.11
N ASN A 117 -5.91 -5.43 12.89
CA ASN A 117 -7.09 -6.17 12.55
C ASN A 117 -6.73 -7.64 12.27
N SER A 118 -7.28 -8.55 13.06
CA SER A 118 -7.01 -9.99 12.92
C SER A 118 -7.52 -10.58 11.60
N GLU A 119 -8.61 -10.05 11.04
CA GLU A 119 -9.12 -10.46 9.72
C GLU A 119 -8.17 -9.99 8.60
N SER A 120 -7.68 -8.74 8.66
CA SER A 120 -6.66 -8.24 7.74
C SER A 120 -5.38 -9.07 7.84
N CYS A 121 -4.92 -9.43 9.05
CA CYS A 121 -3.79 -10.35 9.23
C CYS A 121 -3.99 -11.71 8.53
N ILE A 122 -5.21 -12.29 8.62
CA ILE A 122 -5.54 -13.54 7.94
C ILE A 122 -5.49 -13.34 6.42
N GLN A 123 -6.01 -12.22 5.93
CA GLN A 123 -6.03 -11.90 4.51
C GLN A 123 -4.62 -11.65 3.95
N LEU A 124 -3.80 -10.87 4.68
CA LEU A 124 -2.39 -10.65 4.42
C LEU A 124 -1.62 -11.96 4.27
N LYS A 125 -1.75 -12.88 5.24
CA LYS A 125 -1.10 -14.21 5.18
C LYS A 125 -1.52 -15.01 3.95
N ARG A 126 -2.81 -15.00 3.61
CA ARG A 126 -3.30 -15.64 2.38
C ARG A 126 -2.72 -14.99 1.12
N ASN A 127 -2.57 -13.67 1.11
CA ASN A 127 -1.98 -12.96 -0.01
C ASN A 127 -0.48 -13.24 -0.12
N ILE A 128 0.25 -13.32 0.99
CA ILE A 128 1.65 -13.78 1.01
C ILE A 128 1.74 -15.17 0.37
N ASP A 129 0.88 -16.10 0.76
CA ASP A 129 0.87 -17.46 0.21
C ASP A 129 0.62 -17.51 -1.30
N LEU A 130 -0.24 -16.64 -1.83
CA LEU A 130 -0.52 -16.53 -3.27
C LEU A 130 0.67 -16.01 -4.08
N ASN A 131 1.65 -15.38 -3.43
CA ASN A 131 2.78 -14.69 -4.08
C ASN A 131 4.14 -15.30 -3.70
N ARG A 132 4.16 -16.52 -3.16
CA ARG A 132 5.40 -17.21 -2.72
C ARG A 132 6.48 -17.28 -3.79
N ASN A 133 6.12 -17.26 -5.07
CA ASN A 133 7.05 -17.26 -6.19
C ASN A 133 7.96 -16.01 -6.26
N PHE A 134 7.68 -14.94 -5.50
CA PHE A 134 8.57 -13.77 -5.40
C PHE A 134 9.58 -13.86 -4.24
N PHE A 135 9.44 -14.86 -3.38
CA PHE A 135 10.24 -14.99 -2.17
C PHE A 135 11.33 -16.06 -2.38
N ASN A 136 12.56 -15.68 -2.06
CA ASN A 136 13.71 -16.60 -2.00
C ASN A 136 14.08 -16.84 -0.53
N ASN A 137 15.09 -17.68 -0.29
CA ASN A 137 15.58 -17.98 1.06
C ASN A 137 16.28 -16.80 1.77
N GLN A 138 16.53 -15.68 1.07
CA GLN A 138 17.14 -14.47 1.63
C GLN A 138 16.11 -13.42 2.07
N LYS A 139 14.81 -13.73 1.94
CA LYS A 139 13.71 -12.84 2.32
C LYS A 139 12.88 -13.48 3.43
N LYS A 140 12.57 -12.69 4.46
CA LYS A 140 11.65 -13.08 5.52
C LYS A 140 10.50 -12.08 5.59
N ILE A 141 9.26 -12.57 5.69
CA ILE A 141 8.09 -11.75 6.00
C ILE A 141 7.53 -12.24 7.33
N GLU A 142 7.35 -11.32 8.27
CA GLU A 142 6.76 -11.58 9.58
C GLU A 142 5.50 -10.74 9.76
N VAL A 143 4.36 -11.40 9.91
CA VAL A 143 3.08 -10.74 10.16
C VAL A 143 2.83 -10.69 11.66
N ILE A 144 2.77 -9.47 12.20
CA ILE A 144 2.69 -9.19 13.62
C ILE A 144 1.33 -8.55 13.92
N ASN A 145 0.46 -9.31 14.60
CA ASN A 145 -0.86 -8.83 14.98
C ASN A 145 -0.78 -8.04 16.30
N LYS A 146 -0.21 -6.82 16.25
CA LYS A 146 -0.08 -5.91 17.39
C LYS A 146 0.13 -4.47 16.94
N LYS A 147 -0.20 -3.50 17.79
CA LYS A 147 0.22 -2.10 17.61
C LYS A 147 1.73 -2.00 17.83
N LEU A 148 2.44 -1.30 16.95
CA LEU A 148 3.78 -0.82 17.28
C LEU A 148 3.62 0.39 18.20
N ASN A 149 4.11 0.29 19.44
CA ASN A 149 3.95 1.37 20.41
C ASN A 149 5.17 2.31 20.43
N ASP A 150 6.39 1.77 20.27
CA ASP A 150 7.61 2.54 20.40
C ASP A 150 8.82 1.88 19.70
N TYR A 151 10.00 2.49 19.89
CA TYR A 151 11.27 1.94 19.40
C TYR A 151 11.66 0.62 20.08
N GLY A 152 11.17 0.32 21.27
CA GLY A 152 11.57 -0.87 22.04
C GLY A 152 11.31 -2.17 21.27
N ASP A 153 10.14 -2.24 20.62
CA ASP A 153 9.76 -3.35 19.73
C ASP A 153 10.75 -3.50 18.55
N LEU A 154 11.18 -2.40 17.93
CA LEU A 154 12.15 -2.42 16.83
C LEU A 154 13.58 -2.67 17.31
N LYS A 155 13.96 -2.14 18.47
CA LYS A 155 15.29 -2.23 19.05
C LYS A 155 15.70 -3.67 19.32
N GLN A 156 14.78 -4.49 19.82
CA GLN A 156 15.06 -5.90 20.06
C GLN A 156 15.36 -6.63 18.75
N PHE A 157 14.63 -6.29 17.68
CA PHE A 157 14.85 -6.87 16.36
C PHE A 157 16.19 -6.41 15.75
N LEU A 158 16.50 -5.11 15.84
CA LEU A 158 17.73 -4.53 15.31
C LEU A 158 19.00 -4.99 16.04
N LYS A 159 18.93 -5.30 17.34
CA LYS A 159 20.11 -5.79 18.09
C LYS A 159 20.67 -7.11 17.56
N ASN A 160 19.82 -7.94 16.98
CA ASN A 160 20.18 -9.29 16.57
C ASN A 160 20.39 -9.41 15.04
N ASN A 161 20.29 -8.30 14.30
CA ASN A 161 20.27 -8.31 12.84
C ASN A 161 20.94 -7.05 12.27
N ASP A 162 21.85 -7.24 11.32
CA ASP A 162 22.51 -6.13 10.62
C ASP A 162 21.74 -5.76 9.35
N PHE A 163 21.18 -4.55 9.32
CA PHE A 163 20.52 -3.98 8.14
C PHE A 163 21.25 -2.74 7.65
N ASN A 164 21.48 -2.65 6.34
CA ASN A 164 22.18 -1.52 5.74
C ASN A 164 21.23 -0.38 5.36
N SER A 165 19.93 -0.65 5.28
CA SER A 165 18.91 0.31 4.84
C SER A 165 17.56 -0.08 5.43
N ILE A 166 16.87 0.88 6.04
CA ILE A 166 15.60 0.65 6.72
C ILE A 166 14.51 1.52 6.07
N LEU A 167 13.35 0.94 5.80
CA LEU A 167 12.15 1.67 5.43
C LEU A 167 11.10 1.48 6.51
N VAL A 168 10.55 2.59 7.03
CA VAL A 168 9.38 2.58 7.91
C VAL A 168 8.23 3.23 7.15
N LYS A 169 7.27 2.43 6.68
CA LYS A 169 6.02 2.89 6.05
C LYS A 169 4.91 2.87 7.10
N VAL A 170 4.17 3.96 7.22
CA VAL A 170 3.11 4.12 8.23
C VAL A 170 1.86 4.68 7.59
N ASP A 171 0.74 4.02 7.85
CA ASP A 171 -0.59 4.37 7.37
C ASP A 171 -1.60 3.70 8.30
N ILE A 172 -2.04 4.43 9.33
CA ILE A 172 -2.84 3.87 10.44
C ILE A 172 -3.99 4.78 10.80
N GLU A 173 -4.54 5.48 9.80
CA GLU A 173 -5.81 6.22 9.87
C GLU A 173 -5.89 7.22 11.04
N GLY A 174 -4.83 8.00 11.27
CA GLY A 174 -4.78 9.07 12.28
C GLY A 174 -3.95 8.73 13.52
N GLY A 175 -3.51 7.48 13.68
CA GLY A 175 -2.62 7.07 14.77
C GLY A 175 -1.16 7.54 14.61
N GLU A 176 -0.80 8.16 13.48
CA GLU A 176 0.58 8.47 13.14
C GLU A 176 1.19 9.51 14.08
N TYR A 177 0.38 10.50 14.49
CA TYR A 177 0.86 11.62 15.32
C TYR A 177 1.24 11.22 16.74
N GLU A 178 0.61 10.16 17.27
CA GLU A 178 0.93 9.58 18.57
C GLU A 178 2.17 8.68 18.51
N LEU A 179 2.35 7.97 17.40
CA LEU A 179 3.47 7.04 17.21
C LEU A 179 4.82 7.78 17.16
N PHE A 180 4.89 8.88 16.42
CA PHE A 180 6.13 9.63 16.19
C PHE A 180 6.44 10.60 17.33
N THR A 181 6.69 10.09 18.53
CA THR A 181 7.20 10.86 19.68
C THR A 181 8.64 11.34 19.48
N ASP A 182 9.11 12.30 20.28
CA ASP A 182 10.49 12.80 20.20
C ASP A 182 11.52 11.67 20.39
N ASP A 183 11.29 10.78 21.36
CA ASP A 183 12.17 9.64 21.61
C ASP A 183 12.17 8.62 20.47
N PHE A 184 11.01 8.40 19.83
CA PHE A 184 10.93 7.50 18.68
C PHE A 184 11.69 8.08 17.49
N VAL A 185 11.43 9.35 17.14
CA VAL A 185 12.11 10.03 16.04
C VAL A 185 13.62 10.11 16.28
N LYS A 186 14.05 10.44 17.50
CA LYS A 186 15.48 10.44 17.91
C LYS A 186 16.12 9.07 17.75
N SER A 187 15.41 7.99 18.08
CA SER A 187 15.92 6.64 17.92
C SER A 187 16.05 6.26 16.45
N LEU A 188 15.08 6.64 15.62
CA LEU A 188 15.13 6.42 14.18
C LEU A 188 16.25 7.22 13.51
N SER A 189 16.52 8.47 13.93
CA SER A 189 17.60 9.28 13.35
C SER A 189 19.00 8.70 13.58
N ALA A 190 19.16 7.76 14.52
CA ALA A 190 20.41 7.03 14.69
C ALA A 190 20.66 5.96 13.60
N LEU A 191 19.66 5.62 12.79
CA LEU A 191 19.70 4.52 11.81
C LEU A 191 19.79 5.02 10.35
N PRO A 192 20.19 4.16 9.39
CA PRO A 192 20.10 4.44 7.96
C PRO A 192 18.65 4.25 7.47
N VAL A 193 17.75 5.15 7.88
CA VAL A 193 16.30 4.99 7.72
C VAL A 193 15.66 6.01 6.76
N MET A 194 14.71 5.53 5.97
CA MET A 194 13.71 6.31 5.26
C MET A 194 12.34 6.07 5.91
N ILE A 195 11.58 7.13 6.11
CA ILE A 195 10.23 7.07 6.69
C ILE A 195 9.24 7.58 5.66
N ILE A 196 8.15 6.86 5.46
CA ILE A 196 7.01 7.24 4.61
C ILE A 196 5.75 7.20 5.48
N ILE A 197 5.03 8.30 5.60
CA ILE A 197 3.88 8.43 6.51
C ILE A 197 2.70 8.99 5.71
N GLU A 198 1.56 8.30 5.71
CA GLU A 198 0.29 8.88 5.27
C GLU A 198 -0.26 9.80 6.37
N THR A 199 -0.56 11.04 6.03
CA THR A 199 -1.09 12.02 6.97
C THR A 199 -2.61 12.05 6.90
N HIS A 200 -3.25 11.82 8.04
CA HIS A 200 -4.70 11.82 8.17
C HIS A 200 -5.18 13.10 8.89
N PHE A 201 -6.04 13.87 8.23
CA PHE A 201 -6.86 15.00 8.72
C PHE A 201 -6.47 15.71 10.05
N ASP A 202 -5.33 16.42 10.09
CA ASP A 202 -5.09 17.59 10.98
C ASP A 202 -3.84 18.36 10.49
N PRO A 203 -4.00 19.50 9.79
CA PRO A 203 -2.87 20.29 9.31
C PRO A 203 -1.91 20.73 10.42
N ASN A 204 -2.40 20.98 11.63
CA ASN A 204 -1.56 21.38 12.75
C ASN A 204 -0.74 20.20 13.29
N ALA A 205 -1.34 19.02 13.40
CA ALA A 205 -0.62 17.81 13.79
C ALA A 205 0.43 17.43 12.73
N GLU A 206 0.10 17.54 11.45
CA GLU A 206 1.05 17.34 10.35
C GLU A 206 2.25 18.30 10.46
N LEU A 207 2.00 19.61 10.63
CA LEU A 207 3.06 20.60 10.80
C LEU A 207 3.93 20.32 12.03
N LYS A 208 3.34 19.88 13.14
CA LYS A 208 4.09 19.48 14.34
C LYS A 208 4.98 18.27 14.07
N LEU A 209 4.46 17.25 13.38
CA LEU A 209 5.22 16.06 13.00
C LEU A 209 6.39 16.42 12.06
N ILE A 210 6.15 17.24 11.05
CA ILE A 210 7.21 17.72 10.14
C ILE A 210 8.29 18.48 10.91
N LYS A 211 7.91 19.38 11.81
CA LYS A 211 8.87 20.13 12.65
C LYS A 211 9.70 19.18 13.53
N ARG A 212 9.07 18.17 14.13
CA ARG A 212 9.75 17.16 14.94
C ARG A 212 10.73 16.33 14.12
N LEU A 213 10.34 15.85 12.94
CA LEU A 213 11.26 15.14 12.04
C LEU A 213 12.47 16.01 11.69
N LYS A 214 12.24 17.26 11.29
CA LYS A 214 13.31 18.21 10.96
C LYS A 214 14.24 18.50 12.15
N SER A 215 13.72 18.62 13.38
CA SER A 215 14.55 18.89 14.56
C SER A 215 15.53 17.76 14.90
N PHE A 216 15.28 16.55 14.40
CA PHE A 216 16.18 15.40 14.54
C PHE A 216 17.00 15.09 13.27
N GLY A 217 17.08 16.05 12.34
CA GLY A 217 17.98 15.99 11.19
C GLY A 217 17.41 15.32 9.94
N PHE A 218 16.11 15.03 9.90
CA PHE A 218 15.48 14.50 8.70
C PHE A 218 15.26 15.60 7.64
N GLU A 219 15.63 15.31 6.40
CA GLU A 219 15.14 16.01 5.23
C GLU A 219 13.73 15.51 4.93
N VAL A 220 12.76 16.44 4.92
CA VAL A 220 11.33 16.11 4.82
C VAL A 220 10.76 16.69 3.53
N ASN A 221 10.21 15.81 2.69
CA ASN A 221 9.43 16.15 1.50
C ASN A 221 7.96 15.73 1.71
N VAL A 222 7.02 16.59 1.30
CA VAL A 222 5.58 16.27 1.35
C VAL A 222 5.08 16.10 -0.07
N ILE A 223 4.49 14.95 -0.36
CA ILE A 223 3.95 14.61 -1.67
C ILE A 223 2.42 14.62 -1.60
N ASP A 224 1.82 15.45 -2.46
CA ASP A 224 0.38 15.46 -2.65
C ASP A 224 -0.08 14.24 -3.47
N LYS A 225 -1.32 13.81 -3.23
CA LYS A 225 -1.97 12.77 -4.03
C LYS A 225 -2.00 13.16 -5.51
N VAL A 226 -1.53 12.26 -6.37
CA VAL A 226 -1.55 12.48 -7.82
C VAL A 226 -2.94 12.18 -8.38
N MET A 227 -3.51 13.15 -9.11
CA MET A 227 -4.69 12.88 -9.94
C MET A 227 -4.27 12.09 -11.18
N GLN A 228 -4.78 10.86 -11.30
CA GLN A 228 -4.48 9.99 -12.43
C GLN A 228 -5.00 10.57 -13.75
N LYS A 229 -4.09 11.07 -14.58
CA LYS A 229 -4.40 11.44 -15.98
C LYS A 229 -4.64 10.16 -16.78
N PHE A 230 -5.57 10.17 -17.72
CA PHE A 230 -5.85 9.00 -18.57
C PHE A 230 -4.60 8.60 -19.37
N LEU A 231 -4.00 7.45 -19.05
CA LEU A 231 -2.77 6.96 -19.67
C LEU A 231 -2.99 5.56 -20.25
N SER A 232 -3.92 5.38 -21.19
CA SER A 232 -4.18 4.09 -21.82
C SER A 232 -2.97 3.47 -22.54
N LYS A 233 -1.99 4.29 -22.93
CA LYS A 233 -0.77 3.85 -23.64
C LYS A 233 0.18 3.03 -22.76
N THR A 234 0.07 3.10 -21.43
CA THR A 234 0.96 2.34 -20.52
C THR A 234 0.49 0.91 -20.28
N PHE A 235 -0.71 0.55 -20.74
CA PHE A 235 -1.30 -0.76 -20.50
C PHE A 235 -1.22 -1.67 -21.73
N ASN A 236 -0.53 -2.81 -21.60
CA ASN A 236 -0.49 -3.84 -22.63
C ASN A 236 -1.78 -4.68 -22.60
N LEU A 237 -2.86 -4.12 -23.13
CA LEU A 237 -4.21 -4.69 -23.11
C LEU A 237 -4.78 -4.89 -24.53
N ASN A 238 -5.64 -5.90 -24.68
CA ASN A 238 -6.42 -6.09 -25.92
C ASN A 238 -7.44 -4.96 -26.13
N PHE A 239 -7.97 -4.85 -27.35
CA PHE A 239 -8.90 -3.78 -27.74
C PHE A 239 -10.11 -3.68 -26.82
N ILE A 240 -10.75 -4.82 -26.50
CA ILE A 240 -11.94 -4.87 -25.62
C ILE A 240 -11.60 -4.31 -24.24
N SER A 241 -10.48 -4.73 -23.66
CA SER A 241 -10.04 -4.27 -22.35
C SER A 241 -9.71 -2.77 -22.37
N LYS A 242 -9.01 -2.27 -23.40
CA LYS A 242 -8.75 -0.84 -23.55
C LYS A 242 -10.03 -0.01 -23.60
N SER A 243 -11.04 -0.47 -24.33
CA SER A 243 -12.35 0.20 -24.43
C SER A 243 -13.12 0.17 -23.10
N ILE A 244 -13.09 -0.93 -22.36
CA ILE A 244 -13.73 -0.99 -21.03
C ILE A 244 -12.98 -0.06 -20.06
N LEU A 245 -11.65 -0.11 -20.05
CA LEU A 245 -10.82 0.72 -19.18
C LEU A 245 -11.03 2.21 -19.46
N SER A 246 -11.18 2.62 -20.73
CA SER A 246 -11.45 4.03 -21.07
C SER A 246 -12.80 4.51 -20.54
N LEU A 247 -13.84 3.68 -20.62
CA LEU A 247 -15.18 4.01 -20.12
C LEU A 247 -15.22 4.21 -18.61
N PHE A 248 -14.45 3.42 -17.85
CA PHE A 248 -14.48 3.44 -16.38
C PHE A 248 -13.25 4.06 -15.73
N TRP A 249 -12.32 4.63 -16.50
CA TRP A 249 -11.01 5.07 -16.01
C TRP A 249 -11.10 5.88 -14.72
N LEU A 250 -11.78 7.03 -14.75
CA LEU A 250 -11.87 7.94 -13.61
C LEU A 250 -12.41 7.25 -12.36
N ARG A 251 -13.34 6.30 -12.53
CA ARG A 251 -13.93 5.55 -11.43
C ARG A 251 -13.00 4.45 -10.92
N TRP A 252 -12.32 3.75 -11.82
CA TRP A 252 -11.43 2.63 -11.48
C TRP A 252 -10.07 3.06 -10.98
N THR A 253 -9.64 4.28 -11.28
CA THR A 253 -8.41 4.86 -10.74
C THR A 253 -8.66 5.81 -9.58
N SER A 254 -9.93 6.01 -9.20
CA SER A 254 -10.28 6.78 -8.00
C SER A 254 -10.06 5.92 -6.77
N GLU A 255 -9.10 6.32 -5.94
CA GLU A 255 -8.85 5.71 -4.64
C GLU A 255 -9.84 6.17 -3.55
N HIS A 256 -10.67 7.19 -3.85
CA HIS A 256 -11.57 7.82 -2.88
C HIS A 256 -10.93 8.33 -1.57
N ARG A 257 -9.60 8.33 -1.46
CA ARG A 257 -8.87 9.00 -0.38
C ARG A 257 -9.20 10.51 -0.34
N PRO A 258 -9.42 11.10 0.86
CA PRO A 258 -9.59 12.54 1.03
C PRO A 258 -8.47 13.34 0.38
N LYS A 259 -8.78 14.54 -0.11
CA LYS A 259 -7.78 15.43 -0.76
C LYS A 259 -6.58 15.76 0.15
N TYR A 260 -6.78 15.70 1.47
CA TYR A 260 -5.76 16.04 2.47
C TYR A 260 -4.95 14.84 2.95
N ASN A 261 -5.25 13.62 2.47
CA ASN A 261 -4.37 12.48 2.70
C ASN A 261 -3.15 12.62 1.78
N ARG A 262 -2.01 12.94 2.39
CA ARG A 262 -0.74 13.19 1.71
C ARG A 262 0.35 12.30 2.29
N TRP A 263 1.49 12.29 1.64
CA TRP A 263 2.63 11.49 2.07
C TRP A 263 3.76 12.39 2.57
N ILE A 264 4.18 12.18 3.81
CA ILE A 264 5.46 12.68 4.31
C ILE A 264 6.52 11.64 3.99
N ILE A 265 7.59 12.06 3.30
CA ILE A 265 8.80 11.28 3.09
C ILE A 265 9.93 11.96 3.84
N ALA A 266 10.50 11.28 4.83
CA ALA A 266 11.60 11.76 5.64
C ALA A 266 12.83 10.87 5.43
N LYS A 267 13.98 11.48 5.09
CA LYS A 267 15.25 10.79 4.87
C LYS A 267 16.33 11.41 5.73
N ILE A 268 17.33 10.62 6.11
CA ILE A 268 18.54 11.14 6.73
C ILE A 268 19.72 10.91 5.78
N ASN A 269 20.43 11.99 5.43
CA ASN A 269 21.66 11.89 4.66
C ASN A 269 22.79 11.61 5.67
N LYS A 270 23.31 10.39 5.68
CA LYS A 270 24.50 9.98 6.44
C LYS A 270 25.58 9.52 5.51
#